data_AF-A0A7C8ZZA2-F1
#
_entry.id   AF-A0A7C8ZZA2-F1
#
_cell.length_a   1.000
_cell.length_b   1.000
_cell.length_c   1.000
_cell.angle_alpha   90.00
_cell.angle_beta   90.00
_cell.angle_gamma   90.00
#
_symmetry.space_group_name_H-M   'P 1'
#
loop_
_entity.id
_entity.type
_entity.pdbx_description
1 polymer ?
#
loop_
_entity_poly.entity_id
_entity_poly.type
_entity_poly.pdbx_seq_one_letter_code
_entity_poly.pdbx_strand_id
1 'polypeptide(L)'
;GIKHDWVSIPPMPMDGDTWSVMHSWALPTRSFLEYIMFARMFVDALDAQMYDEHNHTGRCYFSLSKDKQCYSRVLELLINVWAYHSARRMVYVNPETGAMQEHHLLQKRRGQMWVKWFSFQTLKSMDEELAEEADSDEPKRRWLWPLTGEIYWRGTYERERSRRRKENAEKRKKNKDRIERIRNRNQERQKPIGKYVKHPPEGRSNTTVAVATR
;
A
#
# COMPACT_ATOMS: atom_id res chain seq x y z
N GLY A 1 -10.27 -14.53 21.59
CA GLY A 1 -11.11 -14.91 20.45
C GLY A 1 -12.57 -14.62 20.74
N ILE A 2 -13.29 -14.07 19.76
CA ILE A 2 -14.75 -13.90 19.78
C ILE A 2 -15.39 -15.30 19.73
N LYS A 3 -16.33 -15.60 20.64
CA LYS A 3 -17.01 -16.91 20.67
C LYS A 3 -17.91 -17.06 19.44
N HIS A 4 -17.97 -18.25 18.85
CA HIS A 4 -18.76 -18.54 17.64
C HIS A 4 -20.28 -18.34 17.82
N ASP A 5 -20.78 -18.21 19.05
CA ASP A 5 -22.21 -18.05 19.37
C ASP A 5 -22.63 -16.58 19.63
N TRP A 6 -21.82 -15.60 19.20
CA TRP A 6 -22.21 -14.18 19.30
C TRP A 6 -23.24 -13.83 18.22
N VAL A 7 -24.53 -13.98 18.54
CA VAL A 7 -25.66 -13.64 17.66
C VAL A 7 -26.08 -12.16 17.81
N SER A 8 -25.51 -11.42 18.76
CA SER A 8 -25.87 -10.01 18.99
C SER A 8 -24.94 -9.03 18.26
N ILE A 9 -25.53 -8.25 17.35
CA ILE A 9 -24.91 -7.09 16.70
C ILE A 9 -24.72 -5.98 17.76
N PRO A 10 -23.68 -5.12 17.64
CA PRO A 10 -23.54 -3.98 18.54
C PRO A 10 -24.83 -3.17 18.64
N PRO A 11 -25.30 -2.84 19.86
CA PRO A 11 -26.53 -2.07 20.02
C PRO A 11 -26.33 -0.66 19.49
N MET A 12 -27.19 -0.26 18.57
CA MET A 12 -27.17 1.08 17.97
C MET A 12 -28.16 2.01 18.68
N PRO A 13 -27.87 3.32 18.78
CA PRO A 13 -28.80 4.27 19.38
C PRO A 13 -30.08 4.38 18.53
N MET A 14 -31.23 4.43 19.20
CA MET A 14 -32.57 4.46 18.57
C MET A 14 -33.13 5.88 18.42
N ASP A 15 -32.28 6.90 18.34
CA ASP A 15 -32.67 8.31 18.37
C ASP A 15 -33.16 8.87 17.02
N GLY A 16 -34.02 8.12 16.33
CA GLY A 16 -34.86 8.63 15.23
C GLY A 16 -34.23 8.63 13.84
N ASP A 17 -33.56 7.54 13.46
CA ASP A 17 -32.96 7.27 12.12
C ASP A 17 -31.85 8.23 11.64
N THR A 18 -31.70 9.40 12.26
CA THR A 18 -30.71 10.41 11.87
C THR A 18 -29.27 10.02 12.14
N TRP A 19 -29.02 9.11 13.08
CA TRP A 19 -27.66 8.69 13.42
C TRP A 19 -26.90 8.08 12.23
N SER A 20 -27.60 7.28 11.41
CA SER A 20 -27.02 6.57 10.26
C SER A 20 -26.59 7.50 9.11
N VAL A 21 -27.04 8.75 9.13
CA VAL A 21 -26.70 9.76 8.12
C VAL A 21 -25.66 10.78 8.60
N MET A 22 -25.30 10.77 9.88
CA MET A 22 -24.24 11.62 10.40
C MET A 22 -22.88 11.04 10.04
N HIS A 23 -22.04 11.76 9.30
CA HIS A 23 -20.70 11.28 8.90
C HIS A 23 -19.57 12.30 9.12
N SER A 24 -19.89 13.48 9.66
CA SER A 24 -18.93 14.57 9.87
C SER A 24 -18.48 14.63 11.32
N TRP A 25 -17.46 13.84 11.67
CA TRP A 25 -16.93 13.73 13.04
C TRP A 25 -15.55 14.36 13.18
N ALA A 26 -15.35 15.14 14.24
CA ALA A 26 -14.04 15.63 14.64
C ALA A 26 -13.37 14.64 15.60
N LEU A 27 -12.19 14.14 15.25
CA LEU A 27 -11.42 13.18 16.05
C LEU A 27 -10.00 13.70 16.35
N PRO A 28 -9.49 13.52 17.58
CA PRO A 28 -8.06 13.65 17.86
C PRO A 28 -7.23 12.68 17.01
N THR A 29 -6.00 13.05 16.64
CA THR A 29 -5.13 12.24 15.76
C THR A 29 -4.97 10.79 16.23
N ARG A 30 -4.81 10.56 17.53
CA ARG A 30 -4.72 9.19 18.08
C ARG A 30 -5.99 8.38 17.85
N SER A 31 -7.16 8.99 18.07
CA SER A 31 -8.45 8.36 17.79
C SER A 31 -8.63 8.06 16.31
N PHE A 32 -8.10 8.92 15.43
CA PHE A 32 -8.14 8.71 14.00
C PHE A 32 -7.29 7.50 13.58
N LEU A 33 -6.06 7.36 14.11
CA LEU A 33 -5.23 6.18 13.83
C LEU A 33 -5.91 4.88 14.28
N GLU A 34 -6.48 4.89 15.49
CA GLU A 34 -7.24 3.76 16.02
C GLU A 34 -8.44 3.40 15.13
N TYR A 35 -9.16 4.41 14.62
CA TYR A 35 -10.23 4.21 13.64
C TYR A 35 -9.71 3.59 12.34
N ILE A 36 -8.58 4.07 11.81
CA ILE A 36 -8.01 3.53 10.57
C ILE A 36 -7.63 2.06 10.75
N MET A 37 -6.99 1.69 11.86
CA MET A 37 -6.69 0.29 12.17
C MET A 37 -7.96 -0.54 12.19
N PHE A 38 -8.98 -0.10 12.95
CA PHE A 38 -10.28 -0.77 12.98
C PHE A 38 -10.92 -0.92 11.59
N ALA A 39 -10.96 0.17 10.81
CA ALA A 39 -11.59 0.20 9.50
C ALA A 39 -10.91 -0.75 8.52
N ARG A 40 -9.58 -0.84 8.57
CA ARG A 40 -8.80 -1.74 7.72
C ARG A 40 -9.16 -3.20 7.98
N MET A 41 -9.12 -3.61 9.24
CA MET A 41 -9.44 -4.98 9.65
C MET A 41 -10.87 -5.37 9.29
N PHE A 42 -11.82 -4.45 9.52
CA PHE A 42 -13.22 -4.70 9.23
C PHE A 42 -13.49 -4.86 7.73
N VAL A 43 -12.96 -3.94 6.90
CA VAL A 43 -13.17 -3.98 5.45
C VAL A 43 -12.50 -5.20 4.83
N ASP A 44 -11.32 -5.57 5.31
CA ASP A 44 -10.63 -6.78 4.82
C ASP A 44 -11.41 -8.05 5.15
N ALA A 45 -11.87 -8.20 6.41
CA ALA A 45 -12.68 -9.33 6.82
C ALA A 45 -14.03 -9.41 6.07
N LEU A 46 -14.62 -8.27 5.72
CA LEU A 46 -15.85 -8.18 4.94
C LEU A 46 -15.64 -8.56 3.49
N ASP A 47 -14.58 -8.03 2.85
CA ASP A 47 -14.22 -8.35 1.48
C ASP A 47 -13.88 -9.84 1.34
N ALA A 48 -13.10 -10.41 2.24
CA ALA A 48 -12.79 -11.84 2.24
C ALA A 48 -14.04 -12.74 2.30
N GLN A 49 -15.13 -12.30 2.94
CA GLN A 49 -16.38 -13.06 3.03
C GLN A 49 -17.28 -12.87 1.81
N MET A 50 -17.38 -11.66 1.29
CA MET A 50 -18.40 -11.29 0.29
C MET A 50 -17.85 -11.21 -1.14
N TYR A 51 -16.52 -11.26 -1.32
CA TYR A 51 -15.89 -10.99 -2.61
C TYR A 51 -16.33 -11.96 -3.71
N ASP A 52 -16.34 -13.26 -3.45
CA ASP A 52 -16.62 -14.24 -4.50
C ASP A 52 -18.04 -14.05 -5.06
N GLU A 53 -19.04 -13.92 -4.19
CA GLU A 53 -20.42 -13.69 -4.60
C GLU A 53 -20.58 -12.32 -5.30
N HIS A 54 -19.96 -11.27 -4.76
CA HIS A 54 -19.93 -9.94 -5.38
C HIS A 54 -19.32 -9.97 -6.78
N ASN A 55 -18.18 -10.64 -6.95
CA ASN A 55 -17.45 -10.72 -8.22
C ASN A 55 -18.20 -11.57 -9.26
N HIS A 56 -18.86 -12.65 -8.85
CA HIS A 56 -19.64 -13.49 -9.75
C HIS A 56 -20.96 -12.83 -10.19
N THR A 57 -21.65 -12.14 -9.28
CA THR A 57 -22.99 -11.58 -9.54
C THR A 57 -22.97 -10.12 -10.00
N GLY A 58 -21.84 -9.42 -9.78
CA GLY A 58 -21.73 -7.97 -9.95
C GLY A 58 -22.62 -7.18 -8.97
N ARG A 59 -23.18 -7.81 -7.94
CA ARG A 59 -24.05 -7.16 -6.95
C ARG A 59 -23.24 -6.67 -5.76
N CYS A 60 -23.42 -5.40 -5.46
CA CYS A 60 -22.81 -4.77 -4.31
C CYS A 60 -23.78 -4.76 -3.12
N TYR A 61 -23.46 -5.48 -2.04
CA TYR A 61 -24.35 -5.62 -0.87
C TYR A 61 -24.58 -4.31 -0.10
N PHE A 62 -23.70 -3.33 -0.29
CA PHE A 62 -23.70 -2.10 0.50
C PHE A 62 -23.80 -0.83 -0.34
N SER A 63 -23.84 -0.93 -1.66
CA SER A 63 -24.06 0.22 -2.53
C SER A 63 -25.53 0.33 -2.91
N LEU A 64 -26.10 1.52 -2.76
CA LEU A 64 -27.46 1.85 -3.24
C LEU A 64 -27.49 2.05 -4.76
N SER A 65 -26.34 2.37 -5.39
CA SER A 65 -26.20 2.50 -6.84
C SER A 65 -25.30 1.41 -7.41
N LYS A 66 -25.42 1.11 -8.71
CA LYS A 66 -24.56 0.15 -9.42
C LYS A 66 -23.12 0.64 -9.65
N ASP A 67 -22.69 1.70 -8.94
CA ASP A 67 -21.38 2.31 -9.16
C ASP A 67 -20.25 1.55 -8.48
N LYS A 68 -19.04 1.78 -8.99
CA LYS A 68 -17.78 1.07 -8.73
C LYS A 68 -17.22 1.20 -7.29
N GLN A 69 -18.01 1.68 -6.34
CA GLN A 69 -17.56 2.12 -5.01
C GLN A 69 -18.19 1.30 -3.89
N CYS A 70 -17.99 -0.02 -3.96
CA CYS A 70 -18.74 -0.95 -3.13
C CYS A 70 -18.59 -0.80 -1.62
N TYR A 71 -17.45 -0.30 -1.19
CA TYR A 71 -17.13 -0.16 0.23
C TYR A 71 -17.27 1.28 0.73
N SER A 72 -17.60 2.25 -0.13
CA SER A 72 -17.70 3.66 0.29
C SER A 72 -18.78 3.86 1.34
N ARG A 73 -19.97 3.29 1.12
CA ARG A 73 -21.07 3.39 2.10
C ARG A 73 -20.76 2.69 3.41
N VAL A 74 -20.05 1.56 3.36
CA VAL A 74 -19.61 0.84 4.56
C VAL A 74 -18.68 1.73 5.38
N LEU A 75 -17.68 2.33 4.73
CA LEU A 75 -16.71 3.21 5.38
C LEU A 75 -17.38 4.44 6.01
N GLU A 76 -18.36 5.03 5.32
CA GLU A 76 -19.18 6.15 5.82
C GLU A 76 -19.95 5.81 7.10
N LEU A 77 -20.46 4.57 7.22
CA LEU A 77 -21.20 4.13 8.40
C LEU A 77 -20.29 3.64 9.52
N LEU A 78 -19.13 3.10 9.16
CA LEU A 78 -18.21 2.46 10.09
C LEU A 78 -17.62 3.45 11.11
N ILE A 79 -17.45 4.71 10.72
CA ILE A 79 -17.03 5.78 11.63
C ILE A 79 -18.03 5.98 12.76
N ASN A 80 -19.33 5.78 12.51
CA ASN A 80 -20.36 5.96 13.53
C ASN A 80 -20.32 4.81 14.53
N VAL A 81 -20.13 3.58 14.05
CA VAL A 81 -19.92 2.40 14.90
C VAL A 81 -18.68 2.60 15.78
N TRP A 82 -17.55 2.98 15.17
CA TRP A 82 -16.32 3.30 15.89
C TRP A 82 -16.54 4.36 16.97
N ALA A 83 -17.12 5.50 16.60
CA ALA A 83 -17.30 6.64 17.48
C ALA A 83 -18.24 6.29 18.66
N TYR A 84 -19.28 5.49 18.41
CA TYR A 84 -20.21 5.05 19.44
C TYR A 84 -19.58 4.08 20.43
N HIS A 85 -18.89 3.03 19.96
CA HIS A 85 -18.43 1.94 20.82
C HIS A 85 -17.05 2.15 21.45
N SER A 86 -16.23 3.09 20.95
CA SER A 86 -14.88 3.39 21.47
C SER A 86 -14.85 4.21 22.77
N ALA A 87 -16.01 4.57 23.34
CA ALA A 87 -16.13 5.47 24.50
C ALA A 87 -15.45 6.84 24.33
N ARG A 88 -15.25 7.28 23.08
CA ARG A 88 -14.74 8.61 22.76
C ARG A 88 -15.88 9.63 22.72
N ARG A 89 -15.57 10.90 23.02
CA ARG A 89 -16.52 12.00 22.81
C ARG A 89 -16.84 12.10 21.33
N MET A 90 -18.11 12.22 21.00
CA MET A 90 -18.60 12.30 19.64
C MET A 90 -19.04 13.72 19.35
N VAL A 91 -18.21 14.48 18.64
CA VAL A 91 -18.53 15.85 18.26
C VAL A 91 -18.84 15.88 16.77
N TYR A 92 -20.11 16.10 16.47
CA TYR A 92 -20.58 16.30 15.11
C TYR A 92 -20.26 17.72 14.66
N VAL A 93 -19.84 17.85 13.40
CA VAL A 93 -19.59 19.14 12.75
C VAL A 93 -20.58 19.29 11.60
N ASN A 94 -21.41 20.33 11.66
CA ASN A 94 -22.28 20.67 10.55
C ASN A 94 -21.41 21.12 9.36
N PRO A 95 -21.49 20.46 8.19
CA PRO A 95 -20.60 20.76 7.06
C PRO A 95 -20.90 22.09 6.39
N GLU A 96 -22.11 22.64 6.52
CA GLU A 96 -22.52 23.90 5.90
C GLU A 96 -22.18 25.11 6.79
N THR A 97 -22.39 24.97 8.10
CA THR A 97 -22.24 26.08 9.06
C THR A 97 -20.96 26.00 9.89
N GLY A 98 -20.30 24.85 9.92
CA GLY A 98 -19.16 24.57 10.81
C GLY A 98 -19.55 24.44 12.29
N ALA A 99 -20.84 24.50 12.63
CA ALA A 99 -21.30 24.39 14.02
C ALA A 99 -20.94 23.01 14.59
N MET A 100 -20.39 23.01 15.80
CA MET A 100 -19.95 21.79 16.48
C MET A 100 -20.87 21.47 17.66
N GLN A 101 -21.36 20.23 17.71
CA GLN A 101 -22.24 19.77 18.78
C GLN A 101 -21.82 18.40 19.29
N GLU A 102 -21.82 18.20 20.61
CA GLU A 102 -21.62 16.87 21.18
C GLU A 102 -22.90 16.05 21.07
N HIS A 103 -22.80 14.89 20.42
CA HIS A 103 -23.88 13.90 20.31
C HIS A 103 -23.55 12.67 21.17
N HIS A 104 -24.59 11.92 21.55
CA HIS A 104 -24.50 10.70 22.37
C HIS A 104 -23.54 10.84 23.57
N LEU A 105 -23.90 11.68 24.53
CA LEU A 105 -23.12 11.91 25.75
C LEU A 105 -22.65 10.59 26.37
N LEU A 106 -21.39 10.55 26.81
CA LEU A 106 -20.75 9.33 27.30
C LEU A 106 -21.54 8.63 28.41
N GLN A 107 -22.15 9.41 29.32
CA GLN A 107 -22.95 8.89 30.42
C GLN A 107 -24.17 8.09 29.94
N LYS A 108 -24.80 8.51 28.84
CA LYS A 108 -25.97 7.84 28.26
C LYS A 108 -25.61 6.53 27.54
N ARG A 109 -24.34 6.38 27.13
CA ARG A 109 -23.83 5.19 26.42
C ARG A 109 -23.23 4.13 27.34
N ARG A 110 -23.04 4.44 28.63
CA ARG A 110 -22.40 3.52 29.58
C ARG A 110 -23.16 2.19 29.64
N GLY A 111 -22.42 1.08 29.51
CA GLY A 111 -23.00 -0.28 29.47
C GLY A 111 -23.47 -0.75 28.09
N GLN A 112 -23.60 0.15 27.10
CA GLN A 112 -23.99 -0.21 25.72
C GLN A 112 -22.78 -0.25 24.77
N MET A 113 -21.68 0.41 25.15
CA MET A 113 -20.47 0.49 24.36
C MET A 113 -19.65 -0.80 24.43
N TRP A 114 -18.94 -1.10 23.35
CA TRP A 114 -18.10 -2.30 23.22
C TRP A 114 -16.62 -1.97 23.46
N VAL A 115 -16.33 -1.12 24.44
CA VAL A 115 -15.02 -0.46 24.66
C VAL A 115 -13.85 -1.45 24.65
N LYS A 116 -14.03 -2.65 25.19
CA LYS A 116 -13.01 -3.71 25.21
C LYS A 116 -12.49 -4.04 23.81
N TRP A 117 -13.38 -4.13 22.82
CA TRP A 117 -13.04 -4.48 21.43
C TRP A 117 -12.43 -3.31 20.66
N PHE A 118 -12.67 -2.08 21.14
CA PHE A 118 -12.16 -0.85 20.56
C PHE A 118 -11.01 -0.24 21.37
N SER A 119 -10.38 -1.04 22.25
CA SER A 119 -9.23 -0.60 23.02
C SER A 119 -8.00 -0.54 22.12
N PHE A 120 -7.13 0.46 22.33
CA PHE A 120 -5.91 0.62 21.53
C PHE A 120 -5.06 -0.66 21.51
N GLN A 121 -4.89 -1.31 22.66
CA GLN A 121 -4.10 -2.54 22.76
C GLN A 121 -4.72 -3.69 21.97
N THR A 122 -6.05 -3.84 22.02
CA THR A 122 -6.77 -4.86 21.24
C THR A 122 -6.64 -4.60 19.75
N LEU A 123 -6.89 -3.37 19.30
CA LEU A 123 -6.80 -3.00 17.88
C LEU A 123 -5.38 -3.17 17.37
N LYS A 124 -4.38 -2.80 18.18
CA LYS A 124 -2.97 -2.95 17.84
C LYS A 124 -2.57 -4.42 17.70
N SER A 125 -2.94 -5.27 18.67
CA SER A 125 -2.69 -6.72 18.58
C SER A 125 -3.32 -7.31 17.32
N MET A 126 -4.57 -6.95 17.03
CA MET A 126 -5.27 -7.47 15.85
C MET A 126 -4.66 -6.96 14.53
N ASP A 127 -4.25 -5.70 14.46
CA ASP A 127 -3.61 -5.12 13.27
C ASP A 127 -2.21 -5.71 13.05
N GLU A 128 -1.45 -5.97 14.13
CA GLU A 128 -0.15 -6.66 14.10
C GLU A 128 -0.31 -8.13 13.65
N GLU A 129 -1.24 -8.88 14.25
CA GLU A 129 -1.54 -10.27 13.85
C GLU A 129 -1.93 -10.37 12.37
N LEU A 130 -2.72 -9.40 11.89
CA LEU A 130 -3.12 -9.33 10.49
C LEU A 130 -1.98 -8.95 9.55
N ALA A 131 -1.08 -8.07 9.97
CA ALA A 131 0.13 -7.76 9.22
C ALA A 131 1.07 -8.99 9.14
N GLU A 132 1.21 -9.74 10.23
CA GLU A 132 1.98 -10.99 10.26
C GLU A 132 1.40 -12.07 9.33
N GLU A 133 0.07 -12.21 9.28
CA GLU A 133 -0.60 -13.12 8.34
C GLU A 133 -0.35 -12.71 6.87
N ALA A 134 -0.33 -11.40 6.60
CA ALA A 134 -0.08 -10.86 5.26
C ALA A 134 1.38 -11.06 4.80
N ASP A 135 2.36 -10.96 5.71
CA ASP A 135 3.79 -11.15 5.42
C ASP A 135 4.19 -12.63 5.24
N SER A 136 3.27 -13.58 5.45
CA SER A 136 3.47 -15.00 5.17
C SER A 136 3.56 -15.28 3.66
N ASP A 137 4.42 -16.22 3.25
CA ASP A 137 4.73 -16.51 1.83
C ASP A 137 3.51 -16.96 0.99
N GLU A 138 2.43 -17.44 1.62
CA GLU A 138 1.15 -17.78 0.97
C GLU A 138 -0.04 -17.31 1.81
N PRO A 139 -0.55 -16.08 1.62
CA PRO A 139 -1.79 -15.68 2.26
C PRO A 139 -2.93 -16.56 1.74
N LYS A 140 -3.51 -17.39 2.62
CA LYS A 140 -4.62 -18.30 2.29
C LYS A 140 -5.92 -17.55 1.98
N ARG A 141 -5.99 -16.27 2.33
CA ARG A 141 -7.16 -15.41 2.18
C ARG A 141 -6.82 -14.20 1.32
N ARG A 142 -7.86 -13.70 0.66
CA ARG A 142 -7.79 -12.47 -0.11
C ARG A 142 -7.50 -11.30 0.84
N TRP A 143 -6.59 -10.43 0.42
CA TRP A 143 -6.06 -9.33 1.22
C TRP A 143 -6.14 -8.03 0.40
N LEU A 144 -6.81 -7.01 0.94
CA LEU A 144 -6.98 -5.73 0.24
C LEU A 144 -5.82 -4.76 0.44
N TRP A 145 -5.00 -4.97 1.48
CA TRP A 145 -3.97 -4.02 1.88
C TRP A 145 -2.60 -4.38 1.28
N PRO A 146 -1.70 -3.41 1.04
CA PRO A 146 -0.34 -3.71 0.62
C PRO A 146 0.40 -4.49 1.72
N LEU A 147 1.28 -5.42 1.32
CA LEU A 147 2.12 -6.20 2.23
C LEU A 147 2.91 -5.33 3.23
N THR A 148 3.31 -4.12 2.83
CA THR A 148 4.04 -3.20 3.71
C THR A 148 3.20 -2.50 4.78
N GLY A 149 1.88 -2.71 4.81
CA GLY A 149 0.96 -2.01 5.71
C GLY A 149 0.81 -0.51 5.42
N GLU A 150 1.50 0.04 4.42
CA GLU A 150 1.44 1.46 4.05
C GLU A 150 0.15 1.78 3.29
N ILE A 151 -0.53 2.87 3.68
CA ILE A 151 -1.72 3.34 2.98
C ILE A 151 -1.30 3.86 1.59
N TYR A 152 -1.74 3.17 0.53
CA TYR A 152 -1.50 3.60 -0.84
C TYR A 152 -2.25 4.91 -1.13
N TRP A 153 -1.52 6.04 -1.08
CA TRP A 153 -2.00 7.31 -1.62
C TRP A 153 -1.33 7.57 -2.97
N ARG A 154 -2.14 7.77 -4.03
CA ARG A 154 -1.64 7.95 -5.40
C ARG A 154 -0.58 9.04 -5.49
N GLY A 155 -0.75 10.17 -4.79
CA GLY A 155 0.25 11.23 -4.81
C GLY A 155 1.53 10.92 -4.02
N THR A 156 1.53 10.00 -3.05
CA THR A 156 2.74 9.53 -2.35
C THR A 156 3.51 8.61 -3.28
N TYR A 157 2.80 7.70 -3.96
CA TYR A 157 3.39 6.80 -4.97
C TYR A 157 4.00 7.58 -6.14
N GLU A 158 3.30 8.58 -6.66
CA GLU A 158 3.82 9.43 -7.75
C GLU A 158 5.04 10.26 -7.32
N ARG A 159 5.04 10.76 -6.07
CA ARG A 159 6.17 11.49 -5.48
C ARG A 159 7.39 10.60 -5.30
N GLU A 160 7.22 9.41 -4.76
CA GLU A 160 8.27 8.41 -4.56
C GLU A 160 8.83 7.91 -5.91
N ARG A 161 7.97 7.65 -6.89
CA ARG A 161 8.36 7.29 -8.26
C ARG A 161 9.16 8.42 -8.92
N SER A 162 8.76 9.67 -8.72
CA SER A 162 9.47 10.84 -9.24
C SER A 162 10.84 11.01 -8.58
N ARG A 163 10.94 10.77 -7.27
CA ARG A 163 12.21 10.77 -6.52
C ARG A 163 13.19 9.71 -7.05
N ARG A 164 12.74 8.45 -7.18
CA ARG A 164 13.55 7.36 -7.74
C ARG A 164 14.01 7.63 -9.17
N ARG A 165 13.16 8.25 -10.00
CA ARG A 165 13.53 8.67 -11.36
C ARG A 165 14.64 9.74 -11.36
N LYS A 166 14.55 10.74 -10.47
CA LYS A 166 15.59 11.77 -10.31
C LYS A 166 16.93 11.16 -9.86
N GLU A 167 16.91 10.32 -8.84
CA GLU A 167 18.11 9.64 -8.32
C GLU A 167 18.77 8.77 -9.39
N ASN A 168 17.99 8.02 -10.17
CA ASN A 168 18.51 7.20 -11.26
C ASN A 168 19.08 8.05 -12.40
N ALA A 169 18.47 9.19 -12.72
CA ALA A 169 19.00 10.12 -13.72
C ALA A 169 20.32 10.74 -13.27
N GLU A 170 20.44 11.13 -12.00
CA GLU A 170 21.69 11.65 -11.41
C GLU A 170 22.80 10.60 -11.40
N LYS A 171 22.48 9.35 -11.02
CA LYS A 171 23.44 8.23 -11.08
C LYS A 171 23.94 8.01 -12.50
N ARG A 172 23.04 8.03 -13.49
CA ARG A 172 23.40 7.92 -14.93
C ARG A 172 24.28 9.08 -15.38
N LYS A 173 23.97 10.31 -14.97
CA LYS A 173 24.79 11.49 -15.26
C LYS A 173 26.18 11.38 -14.66
N LYS A 174 26.29 11.10 -13.36
CA LYS A 174 27.58 10.91 -12.67
C LYS A 174 28.43 9.80 -13.30
N ASN A 175 27.81 8.71 -13.75
CA ASN A 175 28.51 7.62 -14.41
C ASN A 175 29.04 8.05 -15.81
N LYS A 176 28.23 8.74 -16.60
CA LYS A 176 28.67 9.31 -17.88
C LYS A 176 29.84 10.28 -17.69
N ASP A 177 29.73 11.21 -16.74
CA ASP A 177 30.78 12.18 -16.44
C ASP A 177 32.07 11.50 -15.93
N ARG A 178 31.95 10.35 -15.24
CA ARG A 178 33.12 9.55 -14.82
C ARG A 178 33.81 8.90 -16.02
N ILE A 179 33.04 8.27 -16.91
CA ILE A 179 33.57 7.60 -18.11
C ILE A 179 34.23 8.62 -19.03
N GLU A 180 33.61 9.77 -19.23
CA GLU A 180 34.13 10.85 -20.07
C GLU A 180 35.45 11.41 -19.53
N ARG A 181 35.55 11.63 -18.21
CA ARG A 181 36.81 12.03 -17.57
C ARG A 181 37.93 11.00 -17.76
N ILE A 182 37.63 9.71 -17.69
CA ILE A 182 38.61 8.64 -17.93
C ILE A 182 39.03 8.63 -19.41
N ARG A 183 38.07 8.78 -20.34
CA ARG A 183 38.33 8.79 -21.78
C ARG A 183 39.23 9.97 -22.17
N ASN A 184 38.95 11.18 -21.67
CA ASN A 184 39.74 12.37 -21.97
C ASN A 184 41.17 12.22 -21.42
N ARG A 185 41.32 11.72 -20.17
CA ARG A 185 42.64 11.44 -19.58
C ARG A 185 43.44 10.41 -20.39
N ASN A 186 42.78 9.38 -20.92
CA ASN A 186 43.43 8.33 -21.69
C ASN A 186 43.78 8.78 -23.12
N GLN A 187 42.96 9.64 -23.73
CA GLN A 187 43.24 10.26 -25.04
C GLN A 187 44.48 11.17 -25.00
N GLU A 188 44.70 11.89 -23.89
CA GLU A 188 45.88 12.74 -23.73
C GLU A 188 47.17 11.96 -23.43
N ARG A 189 47.07 10.77 -22.82
CA ARG A 189 48.24 10.02 -22.30
C ARG A 189 48.71 8.84 -23.15
N GLN A 190 47.90 8.32 -24.09
CA GLN A 190 48.28 7.14 -24.87
C GLN A 190 48.05 7.32 -26.37
N LYS A 191 49.13 7.61 -27.11
CA LYS A 191 49.20 7.31 -28.55
C LYS A 191 49.54 5.82 -28.71
N PRO A 192 48.83 5.06 -29.55
CA PRO A 192 49.10 3.63 -29.73
C PRO A 192 50.52 3.40 -30.25
N ILE A 193 51.29 2.56 -29.55
CA ILE A 193 52.58 2.05 -30.05
C ILE A 193 52.30 1.13 -31.25
N GLY A 194 53.05 1.35 -32.33
CA GLY A 194 52.81 0.79 -33.66
C GLY A 194 52.66 -0.74 -33.72
N LYS A 195 51.88 -1.19 -34.70
CA LYS A 195 51.63 -2.62 -34.96
C LYS A 195 52.94 -3.36 -35.22
N TYR A 196 53.22 -4.40 -34.46
CA TYR A 196 54.32 -5.32 -34.70
C TYR A 196 54.09 -6.08 -36.01
N VAL A 197 54.94 -5.82 -37.02
CA VAL A 197 54.95 -6.58 -38.28
C VAL A 197 55.92 -7.76 -38.07
N LYS A 198 55.41 -8.99 -38.12
CA LYS A 198 56.26 -10.19 -38.16
C LYS A 198 57.01 -10.20 -39.51
N HIS A 199 58.33 -10.23 -39.47
CA HIS A 199 59.14 -10.51 -40.66
C HIS A 199 58.97 -11.98 -41.10
N PRO A 200 58.96 -12.28 -42.42
CA PRO A 200 58.85 -13.65 -42.92
C PRO A 200 60.11 -14.46 -42.55
N PRO A 201 60.00 -15.76 -42.23
CA PRO A 201 61.14 -16.60 -41.91
C PRO A 201 62.03 -16.84 -43.15
N GLU A 202 63.34 -16.71 -42.95
CA GLU A 202 64.35 -16.87 -44.00
C GLU A 202 64.46 -18.33 -44.49
N GLY A 203 64.60 -18.41 -45.82
CA GLY A 203 64.94 -19.54 -46.70
C GLY A 203 65.34 -20.88 -46.10
N ARG A 204 64.55 -21.91 -46.43
CA ARG A 204 65.02 -23.30 -46.54
C ARG A 204 64.96 -23.71 -48.01
N SER A 205 66.01 -23.42 -48.75
CA SER A 205 66.25 -23.90 -50.11
C SER A 205 67.11 -25.15 -50.02
N ASN A 206 66.59 -26.32 -50.40
CA ASN A 206 67.39 -27.44 -50.89
C ASN A 206 66.58 -28.22 -51.93
N THR A 207 66.88 -27.88 -53.17
CA THR A 207 66.79 -28.57 -54.47
C THR A 207 66.44 -30.06 -54.47
N THR A 208 65.42 -30.46 -55.26
CA THR A 208 65.57 -31.42 -56.38
C THR A 208 64.38 -31.41 -57.37
N VAL A 209 64.65 -30.82 -58.54
CA VAL A 209 64.41 -31.29 -59.94
C VAL A 209 63.22 -32.23 -60.24
N ALA A 210 62.35 -31.78 -61.15
CA ALA A 210 61.75 -32.62 -62.19
C ALA A 210 61.70 -31.84 -63.52
N VAL A 211 62.55 -32.25 -64.48
CA VAL A 211 62.55 -31.81 -65.88
C VAL A 211 61.54 -32.67 -66.64
N ALA A 212 60.68 -32.05 -67.45
CA ALA A 212 59.79 -32.73 -68.39
C ALA A 212 60.40 -32.73 -69.81
N THR A 213 60.58 -33.94 -70.35
CA THR A 213 60.61 -34.36 -71.76
C THR A 213 61.04 -33.39 -72.87
N ARG A 214 62.09 -33.79 -73.59
CA ARG A 214 62.01 -34.25 -74.99
C ARG A 214 63.00 -35.36 -75.25
#